data_AF-A0A0Q4KVD6-F1
#
_entry.id   AF-A0A0Q4KVD6-F1
#
_cell.length_a   1.000
_cell.length_b   1.000
_cell.length_c   1.000
_cell.angle_alpha   90.00
_cell.angle_beta   90.00
_cell.angle_gamma   90.00
#
_symmetry.space_group_name_H-M   'P 1'
#
loop_
_entity.id
_entity.type
_entity.pdbx_description
1 polymer ?
#
loop_
_entity_poly.entity_id
_entity_poly.type
_entity_poly.pdbx_seq_one_letter_code
_entity_poly.pdbx_strand_id
1 'polypeptide(L)'
;MGDVSSEPTMEEILSSIKRVIEESETPAGNSRGRRVVPRPIVAQDDMIDDGDGDEVLELSERAPFPAAEPPLRRDTIRPMRPPPAVDPASIHGDPAPARPDALASPDTVEASRSPLEALSRLIVKPDVAGADTLEGLVREMLRPMLRDWLDSNLPSIVETMVAKEIARISGRGL
;
A
#
# COMPACT_ATOMS: atom_id res chain seq x y z
N MET A 1 -12.00 -41.43 -31.25
CA MET A 1 -13.22 -40.64 -31.51
C MET A 1 -13.25 -39.57 -30.43
N GLY A 2 -12.99 -38.31 -30.83
CA GLY A 2 -12.76 -37.18 -29.93
C GLY A 2 -14.04 -36.57 -29.34
N ASP A 3 -13.84 -35.85 -28.25
CA ASP A 3 -14.78 -35.17 -27.36
C ASP A 3 -16.07 -34.67 -27.99
N VAL A 4 -17.19 -35.08 -27.39
CA VAL A 4 -18.42 -34.28 -27.36
C VAL A 4 -18.48 -33.67 -25.98
N SER A 5 -17.62 -32.68 -25.73
CA SER A 5 -17.78 -31.79 -24.59
C SER A 5 -19.15 -31.13 -24.75
N SER A 6 -20.13 -31.60 -24.00
CA SER A 6 -21.34 -30.83 -23.73
C SER A 6 -20.86 -29.50 -23.17
N GLU A 7 -20.89 -28.44 -23.99
CA GLU A 7 -20.70 -27.10 -23.49
C GLU A 7 -21.72 -26.92 -22.35
N PRO A 8 -21.26 -26.66 -21.12
CA PRO A 8 -22.18 -26.59 -19.99
C PRO A 8 -23.19 -25.49 -20.26
N THR A 9 -24.46 -25.82 -20.10
CA THR A 9 -25.55 -24.87 -20.31
C THR A 9 -25.47 -23.76 -19.26
N MET A 10 -25.93 -22.56 -19.61
CA MET A 10 -25.89 -21.39 -18.71
C MET A 10 -26.50 -21.70 -17.33
N GLU A 11 -27.55 -22.51 -17.30
CA GLU A 11 -28.21 -22.91 -16.05
C GLU A 11 -27.36 -23.87 -15.21
N GLU A 12 -26.58 -24.75 -15.83
CA GLU A 12 -25.63 -25.63 -15.13
C GLU A 12 -24.47 -24.82 -14.55
N ILE A 13 -23.97 -23.83 -15.29
CA ILE A 13 -22.94 -22.90 -14.81
C ILE A 13 -23.45 -22.15 -13.57
N LEU A 14 -24.66 -21.60 -13.65
CA LEU A 14 -25.27 -20.86 -12.53
C LEU A 14 -25.61 -21.77 -11.34
N SER A 15 -26.01 -23.02 -11.60
CA SER A 15 -26.29 -24.01 -10.56
C SER A 15 -25.03 -24.48 -9.85
N SER A 16 -23.92 -24.62 -10.58
CA SER A 16 -22.61 -24.99 -10.02
C SER A 16 -22.07 -23.87 -9.12
N ILE A 17 -22.14 -22.61 -9.57
CA ILE A 17 -21.73 -21.46 -8.75
C ILE A 17 -22.61 -21.34 -7.50
N LYS A 18 -23.94 -21.47 -7.64
CA LYS A 18 -24.87 -21.41 -6.50
C LYS A 18 -24.57 -22.50 -5.46
N ARG A 19 -24.32 -23.73 -5.90
CA ARG A 19 -23.98 -24.85 -5.02
C ARG A 19 -22.66 -24.63 -4.27
N VAL A 20 -21.62 -24.12 -4.95
CA VAL A 20 -20.32 -23.85 -4.31
C VAL A 20 -20.45 -22.75 -3.26
N ILE A 21 -21.22 -21.69 -3.53
CA ILE A 21 -21.44 -20.60 -2.57
C ILE A 21 -22.20 -21.10 -1.34
N GLU A 22 -23.30 -21.85 -1.54
CA GLU A 22 -24.07 -22.46 -0.45
C GLU A 22 -23.24 -23.49 0.35
N GLU A 23 -22.35 -24.25 -0.30
CA GLU A 23 -21.46 -25.23 0.34
C GLU A 23 -20.28 -24.55 1.07
N SER A 24 -19.90 -23.33 0.67
CA SER A 24 -18.79 -22.56 1.24
C SER A 24 -19.18 -21.61 2.40
N GLU A 25 -20.47 -21.40 2.69
CA GLU A 25 -20.95 -20.54 3.79
C GLU A 25 -20.95 -21.25 5.17
N THR A 26 -20.06 -22.22 5.39
CA THR A 26 -19.85 -22.82 6.73
C THR A 26 -18.36 -22.81 7.11
N PRO A 27 -17.94 -22.07 8.15
CA PRO A 27 -16.58 -22.16 8.66
C PRO A 27 -16.49 -23.41 9.53
N ALA A 28 -16.14 -24.54 8.94
CA ALA A 28 -15.87 -25.75 9.68
C ALA A 28 -14.59 -26.40 9.16
N GLY A 29 -13.48 -25.96 9.77
CA GLY A 29 -12.24 -26.71 9.79
C GLY A 29 -12.51 -28.13 10.24
N ASN A 30 -12.28 -29.09 9.35
CA ASN A 30 -12.30 -30.51 9.68
C ASN A 30 -10.86 -31.02 9.70
N SER A 31 -10.27 -30.88 10.88
CA SER A 31 -9.04 -31.52 11.32
C SER A 31 -9.23 -33.05 11.33
N ARG A 32 -8.56 -33.74 10.41
CA ARG A 32 -8.25 -35.17 10.62
C ARG A 32 -6.89 -35.26 11.28
N GLY A 33 -6.93 -35.42 12.60
CA GLY A 33 -5.78 -35.48 13.49
C GLY A 33 -4.76 -36.53 13.08
N ARG A 34 -3.53 -36.07 12.81
CA ARG A 34 -2.34 -36.92 12.78
C ARG A 34 -1.70 -36.84 14.17
N ARG A 35 -1.80 -37.92 14.93
CA ARG A 35 -1.18 -38.07 16.25
C ARG A 35 0.35 -37.89 16.11
N VAL A 36 0.88 -36.77 16.60
CA VAL A 36 2.32 -36.50 16.66
C VAL A 36 2.88 -37.15 17.92
N VAL A 37 3.83 -38.07 17.74
CA VAL A 37 4.65 -38.59 18.85
C VAL A 37 5.81 -37.61 19.02
N PRO A 38 6.08 -37.06 20.22
CA PRO A 38 7.16 -36.10 20.37
C PRO A 38 8.51 -36.83 20.23
N ARG A 39 9.24 -36.53 19.16
CA ARG A 39 10.68 -36.81 19.08
C ARG A 39 11.43 -35.62 19.68
N PRO A 40 12.52 -35.85 20.43
CA PRO A 40 13.31 -34.78 21.03
C PRO A 40 13.92 -33.91 19.93
N ILE A 41 13.75 -32.59 20.09
CA ILE A 41 14.23 -31.56 19.17
C ILE A 41 15.75 -31.53 19.23
N VAL A 42 16.39 -31.99 18.16
CA VAL A 42 17.79 -31.66 17.88
C VAL A 42 17.74 -30.41 17.02
N ALA A 43 18.38 -29.32 17.47
CA ALA A 43 18.37 -28.04 16.80
C ALA A 43 18.88 -28.18 15.35
N GLN A 44 17.96 -28.08 14.40
CA GLN A 44 18.26 -27.73 13.02
C GLN A 44 17.27 -26.64 12.61
N ASP A 45 17.86 -25.62 12.03
CA ASP A 45 17.29 -24.39 11.52
C ASP A 45 16.32 -24.72 10.37
N ASP A 46 15.07 -25.03 10.71
CA ASP A 46 13.99 -25.17 9.72
C ASP A 46 13.14 -23.91 9.79
N MET A 47 13.23 -23.14 8.70
CA MET A 47 12.35 -22.01 8.42
C MET A 47 10.89 -22.42 8.58
N ILE A 48 10.17 -21.66 9.40
CA ILE A 48 8.72 -21.71 9.45
C ILE A 48 8.22 -21.04 8.17
N ASP A 49 7.92 -21.85 7.15
CA ASP A 49 7.04 -21.48 6.05
C ASP A 49 5.60 -21.72 6.53
N ASP A 50 5.09 -20.78 7.33
CA ASP A 50 3.64 -20.70 7.61
C ASP A 50 3.03 -19.87 6.48
N GLY A 51 2.37 -20.57 5.56
CA GLY A 51 1.67 -19.99 4.42
C GLY A 51 0.56 -19.06 4.86
N ASP A 52 0.84 -17.75 4.78
CA ASP A 52 -0.10 -16.68 4.38
C ASP A 52 0.69 -15.42 3.93
N GLY A 53 1.84 -15.64 3.27
CA GLY A 53 2.77 -14.57 2.86
C GLY A 53 2.31 -13.76 1.64
N ASP A 54 1.18 -14.09 1.04
CA ASP A 54 0.69 -13.43 -0.19
C ASP A 54 -0.13 -12.15 0.08
N GLU A 55 -0.47 -11.85 1.34
CA GLU A 55 -1.30 -10.68 1.67
C GLU A 55 -0.50 -9.38 1.94
N VAL A 56 0.80 -9.48 2.17
CA VAL A 56 1.68 -8.32 2.45
C VAL A 56 2.57 -8.02 1.25
N LEU A 57 2.14 -7.08 0.42
CA LEU A 57 2.94 -6.62 -0.72
C LEU A 57 3.91 -5.50 -0.30
N GLU A 58 5.20 -5.83 -0.18
CA GLU A 58 6.27 -4.86 0.07
C GLU A 58 6.69 -4.13 -1.24
N LEU A 59 5.98 -3.06 -1.62
CA LEU A 59 6.32 -2.23 -2.79
C LEU A 59 7.43 -1.22 -2.48
N SER A 60 8.65 -1.71 -2.24
CA SER A 60 9.84 -0.88 -2.08
C SER A 60 10.40 -0.34 -3.40
N GLU A 61 10.12 -1.03 -4.51
CA GLU A 61 10.49 -0.59 -5.86
C GLU A 61 9.27 -0.04 -6.61
N ARG A 62 9.41 1.19 -7.14
CA ARG A 62 8.42 1.75 -8.06
C ARG A 62 8.53 1.03 -9.39
N ALA A 63 7.59 0.12 -9.65
CA ALA A 63 7.45 -0.47 -10.97
C ALA A 63 7.36 0.63 -12.03
N PRO A 64 8.11 0.55 -13.14
CA PRO A 64 7.91 1.44 -14.26
C PRO A 64 6.47 1.27 -14.73
N PHE A 65 5.68 2.34 -14.71
CA PHE A 65 4.43 2.32 -15.45
C PHE A 65 4.82 2.06 -16.91
N PRO A 66 4.33 0.99 -17.55
CA PRO A 66 4.48 0.90 -18.99
C PRO A 66 3.88 2.19 -19.54
N ALA A 67 4.66 2.95 -20.31
CA ALA A 67 4.09 4.01 -21.13
C ALA A 67 2.97 3.31 -21.90
N ALA A 68 1.72 3.64 -21.57
CA ALA A 68 0.59 3.02 -22.21
C ALA A 68 0.75 3.34 -23.70
N GLU A 69 1.25 2.38 -24.47
CA GLU A 69 1.02 2.42 -25.90
C GLU A 69 -0.51 2.42 -26.00
N PRO A 70 -1.11 3.50 -26.52
CA PRO A 70 -2.54 3.47 -26.77
C PRO A 70 -2.76 2.20 -27.59
N PRO A 71 -3.72 1.33 -27.20
CA PRO A 71 -3.97 0.14 -27.99
C PRO A 71 -4.16 0.64 -29.41
N LEU A 72 -3.33 0.15 -30.33
CA LEU A 72 -3.55 0.37 -31.75
C LEU A 72 -4.92 -0.24 -31.99
N ARG A 73 -5.96 0.59 -31.88
CA ARG A 73 -7.27 0.29 -32.39
C ARG A 73 -6.98 0.10 -33.86
N ARG A 74 -6.91 -1.16 -34.28
CA ARG A 74 -7.23 -1.47 -35.67
C ARG A 74 -8.65 -0.96 -35.80
N ASP A 75 -8.78 0.23 -36.37
CA ASP A 75 -10.02 0.75 -36.90
C ASP A 75 -10.41 -0.18 -38.05
N THR A 76 -10.81 -1.41 -37.72
CA THR A 76 -11.89 -2.01 -38.49
C THR A 76 -13.06 -1.12 -38.17
N ILE A 77 -13.30 -0.13 -39.03
CA ILE A 77 -14.55 0.62 -39.05
C ILE A 77 -15.64 -0.44 -39.26
N ARG A 78 -16.15 -0.99 -38.17
CA ARG A 78 -17.41 -1.69 -38.18
C ARG A 78 -18.42 -0.58 -38.48
N PRO A 79 -19.21 -0.66 -39.57
CA PRO A 79 -20.28 0.29 -39.78
C PRO A 79 -21.24 0.14 -38.60
N MET A 80 -21.12 1.06 -37.64
CA MET A 80 -22.02 1.16 -36.51
C MET A 80 -23.35 1.61 -37.09
N ARG A 81 -24.39 0.78 -36.95
CA ARG A 81 -25.75 1.27 -37.17
C ARG A 81 -25.93 2.45 -36.20
N PRO A 82 -26.32 3.64 -36.68
CA PRO A 82 -26.49 4.77 -35.78
C PRO A 82 -27.50 4.36 -34.70
N PRO A 83 -27.24 4.64 -33.41
CA PRO A 83 -28.28 4.53 -32.40
C PRO A 83 -29.48 5.39 -32.85
N PRO A 84 -30.73 5.06 -32.47
CA PRO A 84 -31.85 5.94 -32.73
C PRO A 84 -31.47 7.34 -32.23
N ALA A 85 -31.55 8.33 -33.11
CA ALA A 85 -31.22 9.70 -32.78
C ALA A 85 -32.09 10.11 -31.59
N VAL A 86 -31.49 10.21 -30.41
CA VAL A 86 -32.08 10.99 -29.33
C VAL A 86 -32.12 12.42 -29.81
N ASP A 87 -33.32 12.95 -29.91
CA ASP A 87 -33.57 14.32 -30.35
C ASP A 87 -32.78 15.26 -29.42
N PRO A 88 -31.77 16.01 -29.91
CA PRO A 88 -30.98 16.90 -29.06
C PRO A 88 -31.83 18.01 -28.43
N ALA A 89 -33.06 18.21 -28.91
CA ALA A 89 -34.04 19.11 -28.34
C ALA A 89 -34.58 18.69 -26.96
N SER A 90 -34.42 17.42 -26.54
CA SER A 90 -34.94 16.95 -25.24
C SER A 90 -33.91 16.95 -24.08
N ILE A 91 -32.67 17.39 -24.31
CA ILE A 91 -31.65 17.56 -23.24
C ILE A 91 -31.69 18.99 -22.63
N HIS A 92 -32.57 19.86 -23.11
CA HIS A 92 -32.71 21.22 -22.60
C HIS A 92 -33.70 21.26 -21.43
N GLY A 93 -33.29 20.70 -20.30
CA GLY A 93 -33.65 21.33 -19.03
C GLY A 93 -32.91 22.68 -18.98
N ASP A 94 -33.65 23.74 -18.66
CA ASP A 94 -33.20 25.15 -18.64
C ASP A 94 -31.70 25.34 -18.33
N PRO A 95 -30.91 26.03 -19.17
CA PRO A 95 -29.51 26.30 -18.87
C PRO A 95 -29.43 27.38 -17.78
N ALA A 96 -29.22 26.95 -16.53
CA ALA A 96 -28.72 27.85 -15.50
C ALA A 96 -27.39 28.47 -15.97
N PRO A 97 -27.14 29.77 -15.75
CA PRO A 97 -26.03 30.48 -16.36
C PRO A 97 -24.70 29.84 -15.95
N ALA A 98 -23.89 29.50 -16.96
CA ALA A 98 -22.53 29.02 -16.80
C ALA A 98 -21.73 29.98 -15.90
N ARG A 99 -21.32 29.50 -14.74
CA ARG A 99 -20.40 30.21 -13.86
C ARG A 99 -18.97 29.90 -14.34
N PRO A 100 -18.15 30.89 -14.71
CA PRO A 100 -16.95 30.65 -15.52
C PRO A 100 -15.70 30.19 -14.75
N ASP A 101 -15.82 29.64 -13.54
CA ASP A 101 -14.65 29.35 -12.69
C ASP A 101 -14.54 27.90 -12.19
N ALA A 102 -15.46 27.00 -12.57
CA ALA A 102 -15.41 25.60 -12.13
C ALA A 102 -14.73 24.71 -13.18
N LEU A 103 -13.50 24.28 -12.89
CA LEU A 103 -12.71 23.36 -13.73
C LEU A 103 -13.24 21.92 -13.72
N ALA A 104 -14.18 21.59 -12.82
CA ALA A 104 -14.77 20.26 -12.66
C ALA A 104 -16.29 20.35 -12.63
N SER A 105 -16.95 19.30 -13.15
CA SER A 105 -18.41 19.16 -13.06
C SER A 105 -18.85 18.85 -11.63
N PRO A 106 -20.07 19.23 -11.22
CA PRO A 106 -20.58 18.96 -9.87
C PRO A 106 -20.52 17.47 -9.51
N ASP A 107 -20.89 16.60 -10.44
CA ASP A 107 -20.84 15.14 -10.26
C ASP A 107 -19.40 14.64 -10.02
N THR A 108 -18.41 15.24 -10.69
CA THR A 108 -16.99 14.87 -10.52
C THR A 108 -16.49 15.29 -9.13
N VAL A 109 -16.91 16.48 -8.67
CA VAL A 109 -16.57 16.95 -7.32
C VAL A 109 -17.16 16.02 -6.26
N GLU A 110 -18.41 15.62 -6.42
CA GLU A 110 -19.08 14.70 -5.48
C GLU A 110 -18.43 13.32 -5.47
N ALA A 111 -18.13 12.75 -6.65
CA ALA A 111 -17.46 11.45 -6.76
C ALA A 111 -16.05 11.46 -6.16
N SER A 112 -15.29 12.56 -6.31
CA SER A 112 -13.91 12.67 -5.80
C SER A 112 -13.82 12.89 -4.28
N ARG A 113 -14.90 13.35 -3.65
CA ARG A 113 -14.91 13.76 -2.24
C ARG A 113 -14.60 12.60 -1.28
N SER A 114 -15.22 11.44 -1.50
CA SER A 114 -15.04 10.27 -0.64
C SER A 114 -13.62 9.68 -0.69
N PRO A 115 -12.99 9.46 -1.87
CA PRO A 115 -11.60 9.03 -1.95
C PRO A 115 -10.60 10.02 -1.33
N LEU A 116 -10.82 11.33 -1.53
CA LEU A 116 -9.95 12.35 -0.95
C LEU A 116 -10.09 12.44 0.58
N GLU A 117 -11.30 12.26 1.11
CA GLU A 117 -11.50 12.15 2.57
C GLU A 117 -10.80 10.91 3.15
N ALA A 118 -10.84 9.78 2.45
CA ALA A 118 -10.12 8.57 2.86
C ALA A 118 -8.59 8.80 2.89
N LEU A 119 -8.05 9.46 1.86
CA LEU A 119 -6.63 9.86 1.82
C LEU A 119 -6.27 10.86 2.92
N SER A 120 -7.14 11.83 3.20
CA SER A 120 -6.93 12.80 4.29
C SER A 120 -6.87 12.13 5.66
N ARG A 121 -7.63 11.06 5.88
CA ARG A 121 -7.60 10.28 7.14
C ARG A 121 -6.31 9.46 7.28
N LEU A 122 -5.70 9.07 6.17
CA LEU A 122 -4.41 8.38 6.16
C LEU A 122 -3.23 9.33 6.44
N ILE A 123 -3.40 10.63 6.17
CA ILE A 123 -2.43 11.66 6.58
C ILE A 123 -2.66 11.98 8.06
N VAL A 124 -2.28 11.04 8.93
CA VAL A 124 -2.10 11.32 10.35
C VAL A 124 -0.91 12.26 10.47
N LYS A 125 -1.18 13.54 10.63
CA LYS A 125 -0.18 14.54 10.98
C LYS A 125 0.04 14.41 12.49
N PRO A 126 1.19 13.91 12.96
CA PRO A 126 1.40 13.72 14.39
C PRO A 126 1.38 15.08 15.09
N ASP A 127 0.41 15.30 15.98
CA ASP A 127 0.29 16.51 16.80
C ASP A 127 1.42 16.62 17.83
N VAL A 128 2.16 15.54 18.05
CA VAL A 128 3.33 15.51 18.96
C VAL A 128 4.50 14.84 18.23
N ALA A 129 5.53 15.63 17.91
CA ALA A 129 6.80 15.10 17.47
C ALA A 129 7.34 14.14 18.53
N GLY A 130 7.43 12.85 18.21
CA GLY A 130 8.31 11.91 18.92
C GLY A 130 7.72 11.08 20.07
N ALA A 131 6.41 11.04 20.34
CA ALA A 131 5.88 10.14 21.37
C ALA A 131 5.43 8.76 20.80
N ASP A 132 4.62 8.77 19.73
CA ASP A 132 4.09 7.53 19.11
C ASP A 132 4.61 7.32 17.68
N THR A 133 5.71 7.99 17.32
CA THR A 133 6.36 7.82 16.02
C THR A 133 7.57 6.92 16.14
N LEU A 134 7.92 6.22 15.06
CA LEU A 134 9.15 5.41 14.98
C LEU A 134 10.39 6.22 15.39
N GLU A 135 10.44 7.51 15.05
CA GLU A 135 11.52 8.40 15.48
C GLU A 135 11.63 8.49 17.01
N GLY A 136 10.49 8.56 17.70
CA GLY A 136 10.44 8.55 19.17
C GLY A 136 11.06 7.29 19.75
N LEU A 137 10.65 6.13 19.25
CA LEU A 137 11.17 4.84 19.71
C LEU A 137 12.68 4.72 19.44
N VAL A 138 13.13 5.07 18.23
CA VAL A 138 14.55 5.04 17.85
C VAL A 138 15.36 6.01 18.71
N ARG A 139 14.83 7.20 19.01
CA ARG A 139 15.50 8.17 19.89
C ARG A 139 15.65 7.64 21.31
N GLU A 140 14.63 6.99 21.87
CA GLU A 140 14.72 6.37 23.20
C GLU A 140 15.73 5.22 23.23
N MET A 141 15.84 4.46 22.14
CA MET A 141 16.86 3.40 22.02
C MET A 141 18.28 3.94 21.83
N LEU A 142 18.47 5.02 21.06
CA LEU A 142 19.79 5.60 20.79
C LEU A 142 20.32 6.47 21.94
N ARG A 143 19.43 7.03 22.76
CA ARG A 143 19.81 7.88 23.90
C ARG A 143 20.83 7.24 24.86
N PRO A 144 20.66 5.98 25.33
CA PRO A 144 21.66 5.35 26.20
C PRO A 144 23.00 5.10 25.47
N MET A 145 22.97 4.64 24.22
CA MET A 145 24.20 4.34 23.47
C MET A 145 25.04 5.60 23.21
N LEU A 146 24.38 6.71 22.88
CA LEU A 146 25.06 8.00 22.70
C LEU A 146 25.61 8.55 24.02
N ARG A 147 24.93 8.33 25.15
CA ARG A 147 25.44 8.72 26.47
C ARG A 147 26.71 7.97 26.82
N ASP A 148 26.69 6.65 26.73
CA ASP A 148 27.86 5.82 27.09
C ASP A 148 29.06 6.13 26.19
N TRP A 149 28.79 6.41 24.90
CA TRP A 149 29.82 6.86 23.97
C TRP A 149 30.37 8.23 24.35
N LEU A 150 29.51 9.20 24.68
CA LEU A 150 29.95 10.52 25.12
C LEU A 150 30.77 10.42 26.40
N ASP A 151 30.33 9.66 27.39
CA ASP A 151 31.06 9.49 28.66
C ASP A 151 32.47 8.91 28.44
N SER A 152 32.62 8.03 27.46
CA SER A 152 33.91 7.40 27.13
C SER A 152 34.83 8.29 26.26
N ASN A 153 34.27 9.10 25.36
CA ASN A 153 35.05 9.81 24.34
C ASN A 153 35.20 11.32 24.61
N LEU A 154 34.27 11.93 25.34
CA LEU A 154 34.27 13.37 25.64
C LEU A 154 35.53 13.83 26.39
N PRO A 155 36.07 13.11 27.39
CA PRO A 155 37.27 13.53 28.10
C PRO A 155 38.46 13.78 27.15
N SER A 156 38.73 12.84 26.25
CA SER A 156 39.83 12.95 25.28
C SER A 156 39.65 14.11 24.30
N ILE A 157 38.41 14.33 23.84
CA ILE A 157 38.06 15.45 22.95
C ILE A 157 38.34 16.79 23.65
N VAL A 158 37.93 16.91 24.92
CA VAL A 158 38.12 18.13 25.71
C VAL A 158 39.60 18.36 26.00
N GLU A 159 40.36 17.34 26.40
CA GLU A 159 41.82 17.46 26.63
C GLU A 159 42.54 17.98 25.39
N THR A 160 42.20 17.44 24.21
CA THR A 160 42.78 17.89 22.93
C THR A 160 42.43 19.35 22.63
N MET A 161 41.20 19.77 22.95
CA MET A 161 40.75 21.16 22.72
C MET A 161 41.39 22.14 23.70
N VAL A 162 41.50 21.77 24.98
CA VAL A 162 42.16 22.57 26.02
C VAL A 162 43.66 22.67 25.75
N ALA A 163 44.33 21.59 25.36
CA ALA A 163 45.75 21.62 24.99
C ALA A 163 46.01 22.59 23.82
N LYS A 164 45.15 22.57 22.79
CA LYS A 164 45.19 23.54 21.68
C LYS A 164 44.98 24.98 22.17
N GLU A 165 44.03 25.19 23.09
CA GLU A 165 43.71 26.51 23.63
C GLU A 165 44.83 27.08 24.50
N ILE A 166 45.46 26.26 25.35
CA ILE A 166 46.63 26.65 26.16
C ILE A 166 47.80 26.99 25.25
N ALA A 167 48.09 26.17 24.23
CA ALA A 167 49.15 26.46 23.27
C ALA A 167 48.92 27.81 22.55
N ARG A 168 47.66 28.12 22.20
CA ARG A 168 47.28 29.39 21.56
C ARG A 168 47.49 30.60 22.46
N ILE A 169 47.13 30.51 23.74
CA ILE A 169 47.27 31.61 24.72
C ILE A 169 48.74 31.79 25.10
N SER A 170 49.44 30.69 25.38
CA SER A 170 50.86 30.70 25.75
C SER A 170 51.74 31.22 24.61
N GLY A 171 51.42 30.88 23.35
CA GLY A 171 52.13 31.38 22.16
C GLY A 171 51.81 32.83 21.78
N ARG A 172 50.83 33.48 22.42
CA ARG A 172 50.48 34.90 22.23
C ARG A 172 50.98 35.80 23.37
N GLY A 173 51.66 35.21 24.36
CA GLY A 173 52.16 35.91 25.55
C GLY A 173 53.61 36.43 25.47
N LEU A 174 54.26 36.38 24.30
CA LEU A 174 55.58 36.94 24.02
C LEU A 174 55.54 37.73 22.71
#